data_AF-A0A1S1Y140-F1
#
_entry.id   AF-A0A1S1Y140-F1
#
_cell.length_a   1.000
_cell.length_b   1.000
_cell.length_c   1.000
_cell.angle_alpha   90.00
_cell.angle_beta   90.00
_cell.angle_gamma   90.00
#
_symmetry.space_group_name_H-M   'P 1'
#
loop_
_entity.id
_entity.type
_entity.pdbx_description
1 polymer ?
#
loop_
_entity_poly.entity_id
_entity_poly.type
_entity_poly.pdbx_seq_one_letter_code
_entity_poly.pdbx_strand_id
1 'polypeptide(L)'
;MNTLIYYSFNLLILTLVLLLVGLIKPKWLLFWMDKPGRLPIIFVCTGLFMTSAVMYGEGNKELQAEKAQQAKAQTPPPPAPTGGDVPVVKPAPAAKPATQP
;
A
#
# COMPACT_ATOMS: atom_id res chain seq x y z
N MET A 1 8.40 11.97 -3.25
CA MET A 1 7.58 11.68 -4.45
C MET A 1 7.60 10.17 -4.62
N ASN A 2 6.46 9.50 -4.55
CA ASN A 2 6.38 8.04 -4.62
C ASN A 2 6.55 7.57 -6.08
N THR A 3 7.78 7.65 -6.59
CA THR A 3 8.15 7.36 -7.98
C THR A 3 7.78 5.91 -8.35
N LEU A 4 7.87 5.00 -7.39
CA LEU A 4 7.59 3.57 -7.57
C LEU A 4 6.11 3.31 -7.86
N ILE A 5 5.19 4.00 -7.17
CA ILE A 5 3.75 3.95 -7.46
C ILE A 5 3.48 4.53 -8.85
N TYR A 6 4.13 5.65 -9.19
CA TYR A 6 3.94 6.31 -10.49
C TYR A 6 4.34 5.38 -11.64
N TYR A 7 5.49 4.72 -11.54
CA TYR A 7 5.93 3.73 -12.52
C TYR A 7 5.01 2.51 -12.55
N SER A 8 4.59 2.00 -11.40
CA SER A 8 3.66 0.85 -11.34
C SER A 8 2.35 1.14 -12.07
N PHE A 9 1.79 2.34 -11.92
CA PHE A 9 0.59 2.77 -12.62
C PHE A 9 0.81 2.92 -14.13
N ASN A 10 1.93 3.51 -14.54
CA ASN A 10 2.31 3.60 -15.95
C ASN A 10 2.50 2.21 -16.57
N LEU A 11 3.11 1.28 -15.83
CA LEU A 11 3.34 -0.10 -16.26
C LEU A 11 2.02 -0.86 -16.37
N LEU A 12 1.07 -0.63 -15.46
CA LEU A 12 -0.27 -1.21 -15.52
C LEU A 12 -1.05 -0.69 -16.74
N ILE A 13 -1.03 0.62 -16.98
CA ILE A 13 -1.65 1.23 -18.17
C ILE A 13 -0.99 0.68 -19.45
N LEU A 14 0.34 0.62 -19.48
CA LEU A 14 1.10 0.05 -20.59
C LEU A 14 0.70 -1.41 -20.84
N THR A 15 0.57 -2.21 -19.80
CA THR A 15 0.15 -3.62 -19.88
C THR A 15 -1.25 -3.75 -20.47
N LEU A 16 -2.19 -2.88 -20.06
CA LEU A 16 -3.54 -2.81 -20.61
C LEU A 16 -3.55 -2.44 -22.10
N VAL A 17 -2.75 -1.45 -22.48
CA VAL A 17 -2.58 -1.04 -23.89
C VAL A 17 -1.96 -2.17 -24.70
N LEU A 18 -0.90 -2.82 -24.21
CA LEU A 18 -0.25 -3.96 -24.87
C LEU A 18 -1.19 -5.15 -25.00
N LEU A 19 -2.03 -5.42 -24.00
CA LEU A 19 -3.04 -6.48 -24.05
C LEU A 19 -4.10 -6.17 -25.13
N LEU A 20 -4.64 -4.95 -25.16
CA LEU A 20 -5.62 -4.52 -26.16
C LEU A 20 -5.03 -4.56 -27.58
N VAL A 21 -3.85 -3.96 -27.77
CA VAL A 21 -3.14 -3.95 -29.06
C VAL A 21 -2.74 -5.36 -29.49
N GLY A 22 -2.24 -6.18 -28.56
CA GLY A 22 -1.87 -7.57 -28.80
C GLY A 22 -3.07 -8.46 -29.13
N LEU A 23 -4.26 -8.21 -28.55
CA LEU A 23 -5.49 -8.94 -28.90
C LEU A 23 -6.04 -8.52 -30.28
N ILE A 24 -6.00 -7.24 -30.61
CA ILE A 24 -6.48 -6.71 -31.91
C ILE A 24 -5.56 -7.17 -33.04
N LYS A 25 -4.23 -7.03 -32.88
CA LYS A 25 -3.24 -7.57 -33.81
C LYS A 25 -2.09 -8.22 -33.05
N PRO A 26 -2.10 -9.55 -32.90
CA PRO A 26 -1.04 -10.27 -32.20
C PRO A 26 0.32 -10.13 -32.88
N LYS A 27 0.32 -9.90 -34.20
CA LYS A 27 1.51 -9.63 -35.01
C LYS A 27 2.22 -8.31 -34.67
N TRP A 28 1.59 -7.40 -33.93
CA TRP A 28 2.22 -6.15 -33.53
C TRP A 28 3.17 -6.34 -32.35
N LEU A 29 2.77 -7.18 -31.38
CA LEU A 29 3.63 -7.60 -30.27
C LEU A 29 4.61 -8.70 -30.70
N LEU A 30 4.12 -9.69 -31.45
CA LEU A 30 4.88 -10.82 -31.98
C LEU A 30 5.19 -10.58 -33.45
N PHE A 31 5.85 -9.47 -33.75
CA PHE A 31 6.25 -9.09 -35.12
C PHE A 31 7.21 -10.11 -35.76
N TRP A 32 7.78 -10.99 -34.94
CA TRP A 32 8.74 -12.00 -35.36
C TRP A 32 8.13 -13.39 -35.65
N MET A 33 6.81 -13.59 -35.46
CA MET A 33 6.16 -14.89 -35.67
C MET A 33 5.23 -14.90 -36.89
N ASP A 34 5.36 -15.88 -37.77
CA ASP A 34 4.58 -15.98 -39.03
C ASP A 34 3.07 -16.18 -38.79
N LYS A 35 2.73 -17.02 -37.79
CA LYS A 35 1.35 -17.23 -37.31
C LYS A 35 1.25 -16.86 -35.82
N PRO A 36 1.10 -15.58 -35.49
CA PRO A 36 1.02 -15.15 -34.12
C PRO A 36 -0.35 -15.54 -33.54
N GLY A 37 -0.34 -16.59 -32.73
CA GLY A 37 -1.49 -16.96 -31.90
C GLY A 37 -1.73 -15.95 -30.79
N ARG A 38 -2.96 -15.89 -30.25
CA ARG A 38 -3.31 -14.99 -29.15
C ARG A 38 -2.78 -15.45 -27.78
N LEU A 39 -2.49 -16.74 -27.64
CA LEU A 39 -1.98 -17.35 -26.39
C LEU A 39 -0.70 -16.71 -25.84
N PRO A 40 0.40 -16.55 -26.62
CA PRO A 40 1.63 -15.95 -26.11
C PRO A 40 1.46 -14.51 -25.62
N ILE A 41 0.59 -13.71 -26.23
CA ILE A 41 0.28 -12.35 -25.74
C ILE A 41 -0.34 -12.39 -24.36
N ILE A 42 -1.26 -13.33 -24.13
CA ILE A 42 -1.89 -13.50 -22.82
C ILE A 42 -0.82 -13.82 -21.78
N PHE A 43 0.08 -14.78 -22.05
CA PHE A 43 1.18 -15.09 -21.13
C PHE A 43 2.10 -13.90 -20.84
N VAL A 44 2.51 -13.15 -21.86
CA VAL A 44 3.35 -11.96 -21.70
C VAL A 44 2.63 -10.89 -20.88
N CYS A 45 1.35 -10.63 -21.18
CA CYS A 45 0.56 -9.63 -20.47
C CYS A 45 0.26 -10.05 -19.03
N THR A 46 0.04 -11.34 -18.77
CA THR A 46 -0.10 -11.87 -17.40
C THR A 46 1.19 -11.69 -16.61
N GLY A 47 2.36 -11.95 -17.21
CA GLY A 47 3.65 -11.70 -16.58
C GLY A 47 3.85 -10.22 -16.25
N LEU A 48 3.61 -9.32 -17.22
CA LEU A 48 3.69 -7.88 -17.00
C LEU A 48 2.69 -7.38 -15.95
N PHE A 49 1.48 -7.92 -15.94
CA PHE A 49 0.47 -7.60 -14.94
C PHE A 49 0.95 -8.00 -13.54
N MET A 50 1.47 -9.22 -13.38
CA MET A 50 2.05 -9.67 -12.11
C MET A 50 3.22 -8.76 -11.67
N THR A 51 4.12 -8.40 -12.59
CA THR A 51 5.21 -7.46 -12.29
C THR A 51 4.67 -6.12 -11.80
N SER A 52 3.68 -5.55 -12.50
CA SER A 52 3.05 -4.29 -12.07
C SER A 52 2.36 -4.40 -10.72
N ALA A 53 1.74 -5.54 -10.42
CA ALA A 53 1.04 -5.79 -9.17
C ALA A 53 2.02 -5.90 -7.98
N VAL A 54 3.16 -6.56 -8.18
CA VAL A 54 4.23 -6.65 -7.16
C VAL A 54 4.80 -5.25 -6.88
N MET A 55 5.16 -4.53 -7.94
CA MET A 55 5.73 -3.19 -7.84
C MET A 55 4.75 -2.19 -7.20
N TYR A 56 3.45 -2.28 -7.53
CA TYR A 56 2.40 -1.50 -6.89
C TYR A 56 2.22 -1.86 -5.41
N GLY A 57 2.30 -3.15 -5.07
CA GLY A 57 2.20 -3.62 -3.68
C GLY A 57 3.33 -3.10 -2.80
N GLU A 58 4.56 -3.12 -3.31
CA GLU A 58 5.73 -2.54 -2.64
C GLU A 58 5.59 -1.02 -2.48
N GLY A 59 5.18 -0.32 -3.55
CA GLY A 59 4.96 1.12 -3.49
C GLY A 59 3.87 1.51 -2.48
N ASN A 60 2.80 0.72 -2.34
CA ASN A 60 1.73 1.00 -1.38
C ASN A 60 2.18 0.83 0.08
N LYS A 61 3.14 -0.06 0.34
CA LYS A 61 3.76 -0.23 1.66
C LYS A 61 4.58 1.00 2.07
N GLU A 62 5.35 1.56 1.13
CA GLU A 62 6.08 2.82 1.35
C GLU A 62 5.13 4.00 1.58
N LEU A 63 4.07 4.14 0.77
CA LEU A 63 3.08 5.20 0.94
C LEU A 63 2.40 5.16 2.32
N GLN A 64 2.08 3.96 2.81
CA GLN A 64 1.49 3.78 4.14
C GLN A 64 2.48 4.16 5.26
N ALA A 65 3.76 3.83 5.11
CA ALA A 65 4.80 4.22 6.04
C ALA A 65 5.02 5.74 6.04
N GLU A 66 5.01 6.37 4.87
CA GLU A 66 5.14 7.82 4.71
C GLU A 66 3.96 8.56 5.34
N LYS A 67 2.72 8.08 5.12
CA LYS A 67 1.52 8.60 5.80
C LYS A 67 1.57 8.42 7.32
N ALA A 68 2.08 7.29 7.81
CA ALA A 68 2.22 7.05 9.25
C ALA A 68 3.30 7.95 9.89
N GLN A 69 4.38 8.26 9.18
CA GLN A 69 5.41 9.19 9.64
C GLN A 69 4.92 10.65 9.61
N GLN A 70 4.18 11.04 8.56
CA GLN A 70 3.55 12.36 8.49
C GLN A 70 2.49 12.54 9.59
N ALA A 71 1.72 11.49 9.91
CA ALA A 71 0.78 11.52 11.04
C ALA A 71 1.50 11.70 12.38
N LYS A 72 2.68 11.08 12.58
CA LYS A 72 3.51 11.29 13.78
C LYS A 72 4.14 12.69 13.84
N ALA A 73 4.52 13.26 12.69
CA ALA A 73 5.09 14.60 12.59
C ALA A 73 4.04 15.73 12.73
N GLN A 74 2.75 15.42 12.57
CA GLN A 74 1.64 16.36 12.77
C GLN A 74 0.99 16.27 14.15
N THR A 75 1.38 15.31 15.00
CA THR A 75 1.07 15.37 16.43
C THR A 75 1.85 16.55 17.03
N PRO A 76 1.19 17.55 17.64
CA PRO A 76 1.89 18.58 18.39
C PRO A 76 2.81 17.92 19.43
N PRO A 77 3.97 18.52 19.77
CA PRO A 77 4.80 18.01 20.85
C PRO A 77 3.92 17.78 22.08
N PRO A 78 4.12 16.70 22.86
CA PRO A 78 3.44 16.54 24.13
C PRO A 78 3.64 17.85 24.90
N PRO A 79 2.58 18.43 25.52
CA PRO A 79 2.78 19.58 26.38
C PRO A 79 3.88 19.21 27.37
N ALA A 80 4.90 20.06 27.45
CA ALA A 80 6.07 19.85 28.29
C ALA A 80 5.60 19.43 29.70
N PRO A 81 6.32 18.51 30.39
CA PRO A 81 6.00 18.19 31.76
C PRO A 81 6.12 19.50 32.56
N THR A 82 4.97 20.10 32.85
CA THR A 82 4.89 21.30 33.66
C THR A 82 5.16 20.78 35.06
N GLY A 83 6.34 21.12 35.59
CA GLY A 83 6.69 20.82 36.96
C GLY A 83 5.67 21.45 37.91
N GLY A 84 5.15 20.65 38.84
CA GLY A 84 4.04 21.02 39.72
C GLY A 84 2.71 20.90 38.96
N ASP A 85 1.84 19.94 39.23
CA ASP A 85 1.31 19.62 40.54
C ASP A 85 1.00 18.14 40.66
N VAL A 86 1.25 17.60 41.83
CA VAL A 86 0.79 16.27 42.24
C VAL A 86 -0.74 16.36 42.41
N PRO A 87 -1.59 15.67 41.61
CA PRO A 87 -2.90 15.34 42.12
C PRO A 87 -2.66 14.21 43.11
N VAL A 88 -2.57 14.58 44.39
CA VAL A 88 -2.71 13.69 45.53
C VAL A 88 -3.75 12.63 45.20
N VAL A 89 -3.30 11.39 45.19
CA VAL A 89 -4.10 10.18 45.17
C VAL A 89 -5.26 10.38 46.14
N LYS A 90 -6.49 10.54 45.65
CA LYS A 90 -7.66 10.32 46.51
C LYS A 90 -7.79 8.80 46.66
N PRO A 91 -7.57 8.22 47.86
CA PRO A 91 -7.77 6.79 48.02
C PRO A 91 -9.24 6.47 47.76
N ALA A 92 -9.49 5.50 46.90
CA ALA A 92 -10.81 4.89 46.75
C ALA A 92 -11.29 4.48 48.16
N PRO A 93 -12.56 4.76 48.54
CA PRO A 93 -13.11 4.19 49.76
C PRO A 93 -13.02 2.67 49.66
N ALA A 94 -12.26 2.06 50.57
CA ALA A 94 -12.22 0.62 50.72
C ALA A 94 -13.64 0.11 51.00
N ALA A 95 -14.28 -0.47 49.99
CA ALA A 95 -15.47 -1.28 50.21
C ALA A 95 -15.02 -2.54 50.95
N LYS A 96 -15.28 -2.55 52.26
CA LYS A 96 -15.04 -3.66 53.18
C LYS A 96 -15.62 -4.97 52.65
N PRO A 97 -15.02 -6.12 53.01
CA PRO A 97 -15.49 -7.43 52.59
C PRO A 97 -16.87 -7.71 53.19
N ALA A 98 -17.88 -7.86 52.34
CA ALA A 98 -19.18 -8.38 52.75
C ALA A 98 -19.20 -9.89 52.50
N THR A 99 -18.74 -10.63 53.52
CA THR A 99 -19.27 -11.94 53.90
C THR A 99 -20.78 -11.89 53.80
N GLN A 100 -21.43 -12.86 53.15
CA GLN A 100 -22.83 -13.14 53.48
C GLN A 100 -23.13 -14.66 53.43
N PRO A 101 -24.10 -15.09 54.25
CA PRO A 101 -24.24 -16.44 54.84
C PRO A 101 -24.93 -17.48 53.96
#